data_AF-A0A9P6K8L9-F1
#
_entry.id   AF-A0A9P6K8L9-F1
#
_cell.length_a   1.000
_cell.length_b   1.000
_cell.length_c   1.000
_cell.angle_alpha   90.00
_cell.angle_beta   90.00
_cell.angle_gamma   90.00
#
_symmetry.space_group_name_H-M   'P 1'
#
loop_
_entity.id
_entity.type
_entity.pdbx_description
1 polymer ?
#
loop_
_entity_poly.entity_id
_entity_poly.type
_entity_poly.pdbx_seq_one_letter_code
_entity_poly.pdbx_strand_id
1 'polypeptide(L)'
;TSNEFLQWTVGDFFSSIGNTGYSCLQSVIIADMTPLKYRGLALSFVDLGHVINIWIGQAIFSQFETPETWRNGFIMCTCAVVVGAILVCIPVWHLQRKGEKSLGERPRRTIGWLWRQFDFIGAIILTATLSLLFFPLLTAQTYTGNFKHPVIITCLCLGGVCLIGFLIWTKLSPKLNVKPMLPKRIWSDRTVMGAICGSIVSNIMVSMNYTYFYQYLVITR
;
A
#
# COMPACT_ATOMS: atom_id res chain seq x y z
N THR A 1 -2.47 -8.51 -23.27
CA THR A 1 -3.45 -8.30 -24.36
C THR A 1 -4.61 -7.44 -23.89
N SER A 2 -4.31 -6.31 -23.25
CA SER A 2 -5.35 -5.34 -22.86
C SER A 2 -5.64 -4.38 -24.00
N ASN A 3 -6.85 -4.50 -24.54
CA ASN A 3 -7.46 -3.53 -25.44
C ASN A 3 -8.60 -2.76 -24.75
N GLU A 4 -8.94 -3.15 -23.52
CA GLU A 4 -10.03 -2.55 -22.73
C GLU A 4 -9.48 -1.87 -21.47
N PHE A 5 -10.08 -0.73 -21.14
CA PHE A 5 -9.78 0.05 -19.92
C PHE A 5 -9.87 -0.81 -18.65
N LEU A 6 -10.85 -1.72 -18.59
CA LEU A 6 -11.03 -2.65 -17.47
C LEU A 6 -9.79 -3.49 -17.17
N GLN A 7 -9.11 -3.99 -18.20
CA GLN A 7 -7.94 -4.86 -18.00
C GLN A 7 -6.75 -4.06 -17.45
N TRP A 8 -6.62 -2.79 -17.83
CA TRP A 8 -5.61 -1.91 -17.26
C TRP A 8 -5.91 -1.61 -15.78
N THR A 9 -7.15 -1.27 -15.44
CA THR A 9 -7.55 -1.01 -14.04
C THR A 9 -7.36 -2.24 -13.15
N VAL A 10 -7.68 -3.44 -13.64
CA VAL A 10 -7.45 -4.67 -12.89
C VAL A 10 -5.96 -4.90 -12.67
N GLY A 11 -5.12 -4.66 -13.68
CA GLY A 11 -3.66 -4.76 -13.55
C GLY A 11 -3.09 -3.79 -12.51
N ASP A 12 -3.56 -2.55 -12.52
CA ASP A 12 -3.15 -1.51 -11.56
C ASP A 12 -3.58 -1.81 -10.11
N PHE A 13 -4.76 -2.42 -9.94
CA PHE A 13 -5.21 -2.88 -8.64
C PHE A 13 -4.29 -3.96 -8.06
N PHE A 14 -3.91 -4.96 -8.86
CA PHE A 14 -2.99 -6.02 -8.41
C PHE A 14 -1.57 -5.50 -8.16
N SER A 15 -1.06 -4.59 -9.01
CA SER A 15 0.26 -3.99 -8.82
C SER A 15 0.32 -3.16 -7.53
N SER A 16 -0.74 -2.40 -7.23
CA SER A 16 -0.85 -1.60 -6.02
C SER A 16 -0.83 -2.46 -4.75
N ILE A 17 -1.61 -3.55 -4.72
CA ILE A 17 -1.60 -4.51 -3.61
C ILE A 17 -0.20 -5.11 -3.42
N GLY A 18 0.43 -5.52 -4.53
CA GLY A 18 1.78 -6.07 -4.51
C GLY A 18 2.80 -5.08 -3.96
N ASN A 19 2.73 -3.82 -4.39
CA ASN A 19 3.64 -2.77 -3.95
C ASN A 19 3.49 -2.50 -2.44
N THR A 20 2.27 -2.34 -1.93
CA THR A 20 2.06 -2.15 -0.48
C THR A 20 2.53 -3.34 0.34
N GLY A 21 2.24 -4.56 -0.11
CA GLY A 21 2.70 -5.78 0.57
C GLY A 21 4.22 -5.88 0.61
N TYR A 22 4.89 -5.56 -0.50
CA TYR A 22 6.34 -5.50 -0.58
C TYR A 22 6.93 -4.47 0.38
N SER A 23 6.43 -3.22 0.39
CA SER A 23 6.92 -2.18 1.29
C SER A 23 6.76 -2.55 2.77
N CYS A 24 5.62 -3.17 3.13
CA CYS A 24 5.42 -3.68 4.49
C CYS A 24 6.44 -4.75 4.86
N LEU A 25 6.62 -5.77 4.02
CA LEU A 25 7.59 -6.85 4.27
C LEU A 25 9.03 -6.33 4.34
N GLN A 26 9.40 -5.41 3.44
CA GLN A 26 10.71 -4.76 3.43
C GLN A 26 10.98 -4.07 4.78
N SER A 27 10.04 -3.29 5.29
CA SER A 27 10.19 -2.58 6.57
C SER A 27 10.38 -3.55 7.76
N VAL A 28 9.65 -4.67 7.76
CA VAL A 28 9.74 -5.71 8.81
C VAL A 28 11.09 -6.42 8.73
N ILE A 29 11.50 -6.85 7.55
CA ILE A 29 12.79 -7.55 7.34
C ILE A 29 13.97 -6.65 7.77
N ILE A 30 13.95 -5.38 7.39
CA ILE A 30 15.00 -4.42 7.80
C ILE A 30 14.96 -4.21 9.33
N ALA A 31 13.77 -4.10 9.92
CA ALA A 31 13.62 -3.91 11.36
C ALA A 31 14.13 -5.11 12.18
N ASP A 32 13.99 -6.33 11.67
CA ASP A 32 14.46 -7.57 12.30
C ASP A 32 15.97 -7.78 12.14
N MET A 33 16.56 -7.36 11.02
CA MET A 33 18.01 -7.50 10.77
C MET A 33 18.85 -6.40 11.44
N THR A 34 18.26 -5.25 11.75
CA THR A 34 19.01 -4.08 12.25
C THR A 34 18.65 -3.70 13.69
N PRO A 35 19.66 -3.35 14.51
CA PRO A 35 19.41 -2.86 15.87
C PRO A 35 18.76 -1.47 15.84
N LEU A 36 17.98 -1.14 16.88
CA LEU A 36 17.17 0.10 16.95
C LEU A 36 17.97 1.38 16.66
N LYS A 37 19.25 1.42 17.05
CA LYS A 37 20.13 2.59 16.89
C LYS A 37 20.43 2.92 15.42
N TYR A 38 20.60 1.91 14.57
CA TYR A 38 21.02 2.10 13.17
C TYR A 38 19.88 1.89 12.17
N ARG A 39 18.67 1.63 12.66
CA ARG A 39 17.50 1.33 11.82
C ARG A 39 17.16 2.46 10.85
N GLY A 40 17.22 3.71 11.30
CA GLY A 40 16.97 4.87 10.44
C GLY A 40 17.97 4.95 9.28
N LEU A 41 19.25 4.74 9.57
CA LEU A 41 20.30 4.73 8.55
C LEU A 41 20.14 3.56 7.57
N ALA A 42 19.79 2.38 8.06
CA ALA A 42 19.54 1.22 7.21
C ALA A 42 18.35 1.43 6.26
N LEU A 43 17.26 2.03 6.74
CA LEU A 43 16.12 2.40 5.90
C LEU A 43 16.55 3.41 4.82
N SER A 44 17.26 4.48 5.20
CA SER A 44 17.75 5.47 4.25
C SER A 44 18.69 4.88 3.20
N PHE A 45 19.52 3.90 3.55
CA PHE A 45 20.42 3.24 2.59
C PHE A 45 19.65 2.46 1.51
N VAL A 46 18.53 1.84 1.88
CA VAL A 46 17.66 1.17 0.91
C VAL A 46 16.95 2.20 0.02
N ASP A 47 16.54 3.33 0.60
CA ASP A 47 15.92 4.43 -0.15
C ASP A 47 16.85 5.06 -1.19
N LEU A 48 18.17 5.10 -0.94
CA LEU A 48 19.15 5.55 -1.94
C LEU A 48 19.12 4.70 -3.22
N GLY A 49 18.84 3.41 -3.11
CA GLY A 49 18.67 2.53 -4.26
C GLY A 49 17.48 2.94 -5.14
N HIS A 50 16.40 3.43 -4.53
CA HIS A 50 15.24 3.94 -5.25
C HIS A 50 15.58 5.20 -6.05
N VAL A 51 16.42 6.09 -5.52
CA VAL A 51 16.85 7.31 -6.23
C VAL A 51 17.60 6.98 -7.52
N ILE A 52 18.51 6.01 -7.47
CA ILE A 52 19.27 5.56 -8.66
C ILE A 52 18.32 4.97 -9.71
N ASN A 53 17.34 4.18 -9.28
CA ASN A 53 16.37 3.55 -10.17
C ASN A 53 15.56 4.58 -10.96
N ILE A 54 15.18 5.71 -10.36
CA ILE A 54 14.43 6.76 -11.07
C ILE A 54 15.18 7.22 -12.33
N TRP A 55 16.49 7.51 -12.23
CA TRP A 55 17.28 7.97 -13.38
C TRP A 55 17.48 6.90 -14.45
N ILE A 56 17.79 5.67 -14.02
CA ILE A 56 17.99 4.54 -14.95
C ILE A 56 16.67 4.21 -15.66
N GLY A 57 15.56 4.20 -14.93
CA GLY A 57 14.24 3.97 -15.48
C GLY A 57 13.91 4.95 -16.60
N GLN A 58 14.09 6.26 -16.35
CA GLN A 58 13.84 7.29 -17.38
C GLN A 58 14.70 7.09 -18.64
N ALA A 59 15.98 6.75 -18.47
CA ALA A 59 16.89 6.53 -19.61
C ALA A 59 16.50 5.30 -20.47
N ILE A 60 15.92 4.28 -19.85
CA ILE A 60 15.44 3.09 -20.55
C ILE A 60 14.09 3.37 -21.23
N PHE A 61 13.18 4.05 -20.55
CA PHE A 61 11.83 4.31 -21.07
C PHE A 61 11.78 5.25 -22.28
N SER A 62 12.74 6.16 -22.42
CA SER A 62 12.84 7.05 -23.59
C SER A 62 12.99 6.28 -24.92
N GLN A 63 13.44 5.03 -24.87
CA GLN A 63 13.57 4.16 -26.05
C GLN A 63 12.24 3.50 -26.47
N PHE A 64 11.22 3.53 -25.60
CA PHE A 64 9.94 2.84 -25.78
C PHE A 64 8.74 3.80 -25.94
N GLU A 65 8.99 5.08 -26.22
CA GLU A 65 7.93 6.10 -26.38
C GLU A 65 7.16 6.01 -27.71
N THR A 66 7.56 5.12 -28.64
CA THR A 66 6.84 4.96 -29.91
C THR A 66 5.53 4.18 -29.72
N PRO A 67 4.47 4.52 -30.46
CA PRO A 67 3.13 3.92 -30.31
C PRO A 67 3.08 2.41 -30.58
N GLU A 68 4.11 1.83 -31.20
CA GLU A 68 4.23 0.39 -31.42
C GLU A 68 4.97 -0.35 -30.29
N THR A 69 5.80 0.34 -29.51
CA THR A 69 6.71 -0.29 -28.52
C THR A 69 6.33 -0.09 -27.06
N TRP A 70 5.33 0.76 -26.75
CA TRP A 70 4.91 1.02 -25.37
C TRP A 70 4.54 -0.26 -24.59
N ARG A 71 3.99 -1.27 -25.28
CA ARG A 71 3.66 -2.59 -24.67
C ARG A 71 4.92 -3.34 -24.22
N ASN A 72 6.01 -3.21 -24.96
CA ASN A 72 7.28 -3.88 -24.66
C ASN A 72 7.94 -3.28 -23.41
N GLY A 73 7.75 -1.97 -23.18
CA GLY A 73 8.17 -1.33 -21.92
C GLY A 73 7.53 -1.99 -20.68
N PHE A 74 6.22 -2.26 -20.73
CA PHE A 74 5.52 -2.94 -19.63
C PHE A 74 5.98 -4.39 -19.42
N ILE A 75 6.30 -5.11 -20.50
CA ILE A 75 6.83 -6.47 -20.42
C ILE A 75 8.20 -6.47 -19.72
N MET A 76 9.09 -5.55 -20.08
CA MET A 76 10.39 -5.40 -19.45
C MET A 76 10.27 -5.09 -17.95
N CYS A 77 9.36 -4.20 -17.54
CA CYS A 77 9.12 -3.92 -16.13
C CYS A 77 8.61 -5.16 -15.38
N THR A 78 7.72 -5.92 -16.00
CA THR A 78 7.21 -7.16 -15.41
C THR A 78 8.33 -8.18 -15.21
N CYS A 79 9.20 -8.35 -16.20
CA CYS A 79 10.38 -9.22 -16.09
C CYS A 79 11.32 -8.76 -14.96
N ALA A 80 11.60 -7.46 -14.85
CA ALA A 80 12.43 -6.91 -13.79
C ALA A 80 11.85 -7.18 -12.39
N VAL A 81 10.53 -7.03 -12.23
CA VAL A 81 9.84 -7.35 -10.96
C VAL A 81 9.92 -8.85 -10.65
N VAL A 82 9.75 -9.72 -11.63
CA VAL A 82 9.86 -11.18 -11.43
C VAL A 82 11.27 -11.58 -11.00
N VAL A 83 12.30 -11.04 -11.66
CA VAL A 83 13.70 -11.27 -11.29
C VAL A 83 13.98 -10.75 -9.87
N GLY A 84 13.51 -9.55 -9.54
CA GLY A 84 13.62 -8.98 -8.20
C GLY A 84 12.93 -9.83 -7.13
N ALA A 85 11.73 -10.33 -7.43
CA ALA A 85 10.99 -11.21 -6.53
C ALA A 85 11.75 -12.51 -6.26
N ILE A 86 12.34 -13.13 -7.29
CA ILE A 86 13.16 -14.34 -7.15
C ILE A 86 14.38 -14.06 -6.27
N LEU A 87 15.08 -12.95 -6.51
CA LEU A 87 16.27 -12.56 -5.74
C LEU A 87 15.99 -12.30 -4.26
N VAL A 88 14.79 -11.84 -3.90
CA VAL A 88 14.41 -11.61 -2.49
C VAL A 88 13.82 -12.88 -1.87
N CYS A 89 12.97 -13.61 -2.58
CA CYS A 89 12.29 -14.79 -2.03
C CYS A 89 13.26 -15.94 -1.74
N ILE A 90 14.27 -16.18 -2.58
CA ILE A 90 15.26 -17.24 -2.38
C ILE A 90 16.01 -17.09 -1.04
N PRO A 91 16.71 -15.98 -0.75
CA PRO A 91 17.48 -15.84 0.48
C PRO A 91 16.58 -15.83 1.72
N VAL A 92 15.39 -15.24 1.65
CA VAL A 92 14.42 -15.28 2.75
C VAL A 92 13.98 -16.72 3.05
N TRP A 93 13.69 -17.49 2.02
CA TRP A 93 13.31 -18.90 2.17
C TRP A 93 14.45 -19.76 2.73
N HIS A 94 15.69 -19.49 2.31
CA HIS A 94 16.87 -20.13 2.89
C HIS A 94 17.06 -19.76 4.37
N LEU A 95 16.89 -18.49 4.74
CA LEU A 95 16.97 -18.03 6.13
C LEU A 95 15.88 -18.65 7.00
N GLN A 96 14.65 -18.71 6.49
CA GLN A 96 13.52 -19.34 7.17
C GLN A 96 13.79 -20.81 7.45
N ARG A 97 14.22 -21.57 6.44
CA ARG A 97 14.58 -22.99 6.60
C ARG A 97 15.73 -23.21 7.57
N LYS A 98 16.73 -22.31 7.58
CA LYS A 98 17.85 -22.38 8.53
C LYS A 98 17.39 -22.07 9.96
N GLY A 99 16.50 -21.09 10.12
CA GLY A 99 15.89 -20.75 11.41
C GLY A 99 14.99 -21.86 11.97
N GLU A 100 14.20 -22.52 11.11
CA GLU A 100 13.34 -23.65 11.51
C GLU A 100 14.16 -24.83 12.03
N LYS A 101 15.33 -25.10 11.44
CA LYS A 101 16.25 -26.14 11.92
C LYS A 101 16.88 -25.81 13.28
N SER A 102 17.05 -24.53 13.61
CA SER A 102 17.66 -24.09 14.88
C SER A 102 16.67 -23.84 16.02
N LEU A 103 15.40 -23.52 15.72
CA LEU A 103 14.39 -23.12 16.72
C LEU A 103 13.35 -24.21 17.04
N GLY A 104 13.45 -25.41 16.46
CA GLY A 104 12.50 -26.51 16.65
C GLY A 104 11.18 -26.34 15.90
N GLU A 105 10.45 -27.44 15.72
CA GLU A 105 9.20 -27.48 14.94
C GLU A 105 8.15 -26.50 15.49
N ARG A 106 7.86 -25.44 14.72
CA ARG A 106 6.72 -24.57 14.98
C ARG A 106 5.43 -25.31 14.61
N PRO A 107 4.35 -25.20 15.41
CA PRO A 107 3.08 -25.85 15.07
C PRO A 107 2.61 -25.38 13.69
N ARG A 108 2.26 -26.33 12.82
CA ARG A 108 1.73 -26.08 11.46
C ARG A 108 0.58 -25.07 11.55
N ARG A 109 0.83 -23.84 11.10
CA ARG A 109 -0.19 -22.78 11.08
C ARG A 109 -1.18 -23.09 9.94
N THR A 110 -2.33 -23.67 10.28
CA THR A 110 -3.43 -23.93 9.34
C THR A 110 -4.02 -22.61 8.81
N ILE A 111 -4.58 -22.61 7.60
CA ILE A 111 -5.32 -21.48 7.03
C ILE A 111 -6.33 -20.91 8.04
N GLY A 112 -7.07 -21.76 8.77
CA GLY A 112 -8.05 -21.33 9.77
C GLY A 112 -7.48 -20.57 10.98
N TRP A 113 -6.19 -20.74 11.29
CA TRP A 113 -5.49 -19.91 12.28
C TRP A 113 -5.21 -18.51 11.72
N LEU A 114 -4.86 -18.43 10.44
CA LEU A 114 -4.61 -17.16 9.75
C LEU A 114 -5.87 -16.28 9.70
N TRP A 115 -7.04 -16.87 9.42
CA TRP A 115 -8.32 -16.17 9.42
C TRP A 115 -8.71 -15.59 10.79
N ARG A 116 -8.33 -16.23 11.91
CA ARG A 116 -8.57 -15.67 13.26
C ARG A 116 -7.55 -14.62 13.64
N GLN A 117 -6.34 -14.74 13.10
CA GLN A 117 -5.23 -13.84 13.38
C GLN A 117 -5.32 -12.52 12.59
N PHE A 118 -5.97 -12.53 11.42
CA PHE A 118 -6.09 -11.38 10.53
C PHE A 118 -7.56 -10.97 10.38
N ASP A 119 -7.91 -9.73 10.77
CA ASP A 119 -9.28 -9.20 10.70
C ASP A 119 -9.62 -8.75 9.27
N PHE A 120 -9.82 -9.73 8.37
CA PHE A 120 -10.13 -9.49 6.96
C PHE A 120 -11.41 -8.68 6.77
N ILE A 121 -12.43 -8.96 7.55
CA ILE A 121 -13.73 -8.31 7.39
C ILE A 121 -13.70 -6.88 7.94
N GLY A 122 -13.00 -6.64 9.05
CA GLY A 122 -12.72 -5.28 9.52
C GLY A 122 -11.92 -4.49 8.49
N ALA A 123 -10.92 -5.11 7.85
CA ALA A 123 -10.15 -4.49 6.78
C ALA A 123 -11.02 -4.13 5.57
N ILE A 124 -11.87 -5.04 5.08
CA ILE A 124 -12.77 -4.78 3.94
C ILE A 124 -13.75 -3.64 4.25
N ILE A 125 -14.37 -3.65 5.43
CA ILE A 125 -15.31 -2.61 5.83
C ILE A 125 -14.59 -1.26 5.95
N LEU A 126 -13.39 -1.23 6.52
CA LEU A 126 -12.60 0.00 6.63
C LEU A 126 -12.21 0.55 5.26
N THR A 127 -11.70 -0.30 4.36
CA THR A 127 -11.34 0.08 2.99
C THR A 127 -12.57 0.60 2.25
N ALA A 128 -13.70 -0.11 2.30
CA ALA A 128 -14.95 0.34 1.68
C ALA A 128 -15.41 1.70 2.23
N THR A 129 -15.33 1.90 3.55
CA THR A 129 -15.67 3.16 4.22
C THR A 129 -14.79 4.30 3.72
N LEU A 130 -13.46 4.11 3.71
CA LEU A 130 -12.52 5.13 3.26
C LEU A 130 -12.70 5.43 1.77
N SER A 131 -12.87 4.40 0.92
CA SER A 131 -13.12 4.59 -0.52
C SER A 131 -14.40 5.39 -0.77
N LEU A 132 -15.50 5.08 -0.07
CA LEU A 132 -16.78 5.80 -0.20
C LEU A 132 -16.72 7.24 0.32
N LEU A 133 -15.88 7.53 1.31
CA LEU A 133 -15.69 8.89 1.83
C LEU A 133 -14.74 9.71 0.94
N PHE A 134 -13.70 9.10 0.36
CA PHE A 134 -12.77 9.80 -0.52
C PHE A 134 -13.33 10.03 -1.93
N PHE A 135 -14.12 9.11 -2.47
CA PHE A 135 -14.75 9.26 -3.78
C PHE A 135 -15.46 10.62 -3.99
N PRO A 136 -16.40 11.05 -3.13
CA PRO A 136 -17.07 12.34 -3.28
C PRO A 136 -16.11 13.53 -3.15
N LEU A 137 -15.07 13.42 -2.32
CA LEU A 137 -14.07 14.50 -2.16
C LEU A 137 -13.23 14.70 -3.42
N LEU A 138 -12.93 13.61 -4.14
CA LEU A 138 -12.13 13.64 -5.36
C LEU A 138 -12.96 14.09 -6.58
N THR A 139 -14.23 13.70 -6.66
CA THR A 139 -15.06 13.94 -7.85
C THR A 139 -16.05 15.10 -7.69
N ALA A 140 -16.08 15.78 -6.53
CA ALA A 140 -17.01 16.88 -6.27
C ALA A 140 -16.98 17.96 -7.36
N GLN A 141 -15.81 18.30 -7.90
CA GLN A 141 -15.69 19.37 -8.91
C GLN A 141 -16.05 18.93 -10.33
N THR A 142 -16.21 17.63 -10.58
CA THR A 142 -16.51 17.10 -11.92
C THR A 142 -18.01 17.12 -12.23
N TYR A 143 -18.88 17.18 -11.21
CA TYR A 143 -20.33 17.13 -11.37
C TYR A 143 -20.98 18.51 -11.32
N THR A 144 -21.97 18.75 -12.21
CA THR A 144 -22.81 19.94 -12.18
C THR A 144 -23.66 19.94 -10.91
N GLY A 145 -23.38 20.90 -10.01
CA GLY A 145 -24.00 20.97 -8.69
C GLY A 145 -23.07 20.65 -7.51
N ASN A 146 -21.79 20.37 -7.77
CA ASN A 146 -20.78 20.13 -6.72
C ASN A 146 -21.28 19.14 -5.65
N PHE A 147 -21.22 19.52 -4.37
CA PHE A 147 -21.70 18.71 -3.24
C PHE A 147 -23.21 18.48 -3.17
N LYS A 148 -24.02 19.17 -3.99
CA LYS A 148 -25.48 19.00 -4.01
C LYS A 148 -25.94 17.87 -4.92
N HIS A 149 -25.04 17.28 -5.71
CA HIS A 149 -25.42 16.18 -6.59
C HIS A 149 -25.83 14.95 -5.76
N PRO A 150 -26.96 14.28 -6.08
CA PRO A 150 -27.51 13.20 -5.26
C PRO A 150 -26.53 12.04 -5.07
N VAL A 151 -25.71 11.73 -6.09
CA VAL A 151 -24.68 10.67 -6.00
C VAL A 151 -23.62 10.96 -4.95
N ILE A 152 -23.21 12.22 -4.80
CA ILE A 152 -22.20 12.61 -3.81
C ILE A 152 -22.77 12.46 -2.39
N ILE A 153 -24.03 12.86 -2.19
CA ILE A 153 -24.72 12.74 -0.91
C ILE A 153 -24.95 11.28 -0.56
N THR A 154 -25.39 10.43 -1.51
CA THR A 154 -25.58 9.00 -1.24
C THR A 154 -24.27 8.30 -0.90
N CYS A 155 -23.17 8.62 -1.60
CA CYS A 155 -21.84 8.09 -1.26
C CYS A 155 -21.38 8.50 0.15
N LEU A 156 -21.58 9.78 0.54
CA LEU A 156 -21.25 10.26 1.89
C LEU A 156 -22.10 9.59 2.97
N CYS A 157 -23.41 9.48 2.77
CA CYS A 157 -24.30 8.80 3.71
C CYS A 157 -23.96 7.31 3.83
N LEU A 158 -23.73 6.62 2.71
CA LEU A 158 -23.35 5.20 2.71
C LEU A 158 -21.99 4.98 3.38
N GLY A 159 -21.01 5.86 3.11
CA GLY A 159 -19.72 5.87 3.83
C GLY A 159 -19.90 6.05 5.34
N GLY A 160 -20.79 6.96 5.77
CA GLY A 160 -21.14 7.14 7.18
C GLY A 160 -21.76 5.90 7.82
N VAL A 161 -22.67 5.22 7.13
CA VAL A 161 -23.27 3.96 7.60
C VAL A 161 -22.21 2.85 7.70
N CYS A 162 -21.33 2.70 6.71
CA CYS A 162 -20.22 1.75 6.75
C CYS A 162 -19.25 2.05 7.90
N LEU A 163 -19.01 3.32 8.22
CA LEU A 163 -18.18 3.73 9.36
C LEU A 163 -18.82 3.29 10.68
N ILE A 164 -20.13 3.50 10.86
CA ILE A 164 -20.84 3.00 12.04
C ILE A 164 -20.75 1.46 12.10
N GLY A 165 -20.91 0.78 10.96
CA GLY A 165 -20.70 -0.66 10.83
C GLY A 165 -19.30 -1.10 11.28
N PHE A 166 -18.25 -0.37 10.90
CA PHE A 166 -16.88 -0.62 11.32
C PHE A 166 -16.69 -0.44 12.84
N LEU A 167 -17.30 0.59 13.44
CA LEU A 167 -17.23 0.82 14.88
C LEU A 167 -17.95 -0.29 15.67
N ILE A 168 -19.08 -0.78 15.16
CA ILE A 168 -19.79 -1.92 15.73
C ILE A 168 -18.92 -3.18 15.60
N TRP A 169 -18.36 -3.44 14.42
CA TRP A 169 -17.46 -4.57 14.17
C TRP A 169 -16.27 -4.56 15.13
N THR A 170 -15.58 -3.42 15.25
CA THR A 170 -14.43 -3.25 16.15
C THR A 170 -14.75 -3.55 17.62
N LYS A 171 -15.99 -3.30 18.05
CA LYS A 171 -16.46 -3.67 19.40
C LYS A 171 -16.82 -5.15 19.52
N LEU A 172 -17.21 -5.80 18.43
CA LEU A 172 -17.61 -7.20 18.37
C LEU A 172 -16.43 -8.16 18.14
N SER A 173 -15.39 -7.74 17.40
CA SER A 173 -14.20 -8.57 17.09
C SER A 173 -13.55 -9.22 18.32
N PRO A 174 -13.39 -8.55 19.47
CA PRO A 174 -12.83 -9.17 20.68
C PRO A 174 -13.70 -10.31 21.22
N LYS A 175 -15.02 -10.25 21.02
CA LYS A 175 -15.97 -11.30 21.43
C LYS A 175 -15.95 -12.50 20.50
N LEU A 176 -15.58 -12.30 19.24
CA LEU A 176 -15.49 -13.33 18.20
C LEU A 176 -14.08 -13.97 18.11
N ASN A 177 -13.19 -13.67 19.06
CA ASN A 177 -11.82 -14.19 19.12
C ASN A 177 -10.97 -13.82 17.88
N VAL A 178 -11.33 -12.73 17.20
CA VAL A 178 -10.56 -12.13 16.10
C VAL A 178 -9.77 -10.97 16.67
N LYS A 179 -8.46 -10.93 16.41
CA LYS A 179 -7.63 -9.82 16.88
C LYS A 179 -7.99 -8.56 16.06
N PRO A 180 -8.53 -7.50 16.68
CA PRO A 180 -8.94 -6.31 15.95
C PRO A 180 -7.72 -5.67 15.30
N MET A 181 -7.88 -5.20 14.05
CA MET A 181 -6.80 -4.55 13.29
C MET A 181 -6.30 -3.27 13.98
N LEU A 182 -7.18 -2.55 14.67
CA LEU A 182 -6.88 -1.34 15.43
C LEU A 182 -7.21 -1.55 16.91
N PRO A 183 -6.31 -2.15 17.72
CA PRO A 183 -6.52 -2.24 19.15
C PRO A 183 -6.60 -0.84 19.77
N LYS A 184 -7.55 -0.65 20.69
CA LYS A 184 -7.80 0.65 21.36
C LYS A 184 -6.55 1.24 22.02
N ARG A 185 -5.57 0.41 22.38
CA ARG A 185 -4.28 0.83 22.95
C ARG A 185 -3.50 1.75 22.00
N ILE A 186 -3.53 1.49 20.69
CA ILE A 186 -2.83 2.31 19.68
C ILE A 186 -3.31 3.77 19.72
N TRP A 187 -4.60 3.97 19.97
CA TRP A 187 -5.21 5.30 20.07
C TRP A 187 -4.91 6.01 21.40
N SER A 188 -4.52 5.29 22.44
CA SER A 188 -4.20 5.85 23.75
C SER A 188 -2.74 6.29 23.88
N ASP A 189 -1.84 5.67 23.10
CA ASP A 189 -0.41 5.92 23.18
C ASP A 189 -0.04 7.17 22.34
N ARG A 190 0.33 8.27 23.03
CA ARG A 190 0.67 9.56 22.40
C ARG A 190 1.78 9.46 21.36
N THR A 191 2.79 8.62 21.61
CA THR A 191 3.91 8.40 20.69
C THR A 191 3.45 7.79 19.36
N VAL A 192 2.47 6.88 19.42
CA VAL A 192 1.92 6.23 18.23
C VAL A 192 1.07 7.21 17.44
N MET A 193 0.24 8.00 18.12
CA MET A 193 -0.53 9.07 17.47
C MET A 193 0.38 10.13 16.83
N GLY A 194 1.45 10.53 17.51
CA GLY A 194 2.46 11.44 16.97
C GLY A 194 3.15 10.88 15.72
N ALA A 195 3.51 9.59 15.72
CA ALA A 195 4.07 8.92 14.55
C ALA A 195 3.08 8.89 13.39
N ILE A 196 1.80 8.55 13.63
CA ILE A 196 0.75 8.52 12.60
C ILE A 196 0.56 9.91 11.98
N CYS A 197 0.42 10.96 12.81
CA CYS A 197 0.27 12.33 12.32
C CYS A 197 1.50 12.77 11.51
N GLY A 198 2.70 12.47 11.99
CA GLY A 198 3.94 12.75 11.28
C GLY A 198 3.98 12.05 9.91
N SER A 199 3.57 10.79 9.84
CA SER A 199 3.50 10.03 8.58
C SER A 199 2.44 10.56 7.61
N ILE A 200 1.31 11.05 8.11
CA ILE A 200 0.28 11.67 7.25
C ILE A 200 0.82 12.97 6.65
N VAL A 201 1.41 13.83 7.49
CA VAL A 201 1.99 15.11 7.03
C VAL A 201 3.11 14.87 6.03
N SER A 202 4.00 13.91 6.28
CA SER A 202 5.08 13.61 5.35
C SER A 202 4.56 13.10 4.00
N ASN A 203 3.55 12.24 4.00
CA ASN A 203 2.93 11.77 2.75
C ASN A 203 2.27 12.91 1.98
N ILE A 204 1.54 13.81 2.66
CA ILE A 204 0.94 14.98 2.02
C ILE A 204 2.02 15.85 1.36
N MET A 205 3.11 16.15 2.09
CA MET A 205 4.23 16.95 1.56
C MET A 205 4.84 16.33 0.30
N VAL A 206 5.08 15.01 0.32
CA VAL A 206 5.64 14.28 -0.82
C VAL A 206 4.66 14.28 -2.00
N SER A 207 3.38 14.00 -1.78
CA SER A 207 2.37 14.04 -2.84
C SER A 207 2.25 15.42 -3.48
N MET A 208 2.24 16.49 -2.68
CA MET A 208 2.25 17.86 -3.18
C MET A 208 3.48 18.12 -4.06
N ASN A 209 4.66 17.71 -3.61
CA ASN A 209 5.88 17.88 -4.40
C ASN A 209 5.78 17.20 -5.77
N TYR A 210 5.35 15.93 -5.81
CA TYR A 210 5.22 15.19 -7.08
C TYR A 210 4.18 15.81 -8.03
N THR A 211 3.02 16.24 -7.52
CA THR A 211 1.95 16.80 -8.37
C THR A 211 2.32 18.18 -8.92
N TYR A 212 2.87 19.07 -8.09
CA TYR A 212 3.20 20.44 -8.52
C TYR A 212 4.47 20.50 -9.36
N PHE A 213 5.48 19.67 -9.07
CA PHE A 213 6.74 19.67 -9.81
C PHE A 213 6.53 19.30 -11.29
N TYR A 214 5.67 18.32 -11.57
CA TYR A 214 5.33 17.95 -12.95
C TYR A 214 4.63 19.09 -13.69
N GLN A 215 3.61 19.72 -13.08
CA GLN A 215 2.89 20.84 -13.69
C GLN A 215 3.81 22.04 -13.95
N TYR A 216 4.72 22.34 -13.01
CA TYR A 216 5.70 23.41 -13.16
C TYR A 216 6.61 23.16 -14.37
N LEU A 217 7.18 21.96 -14.51
CA LEU A 217 8.05 21.62 -15.64
C LEU A 217 7.35 21.75 -17.00
N VAL A 218 6.05 21.39 -17.08
CA VAL A 218 5.25 21.52 -18.31
C VAL A 218 4.99 22.98 -18.68
N ILE A 219 4.79 23.87 -17.70
CA ILE A 219 4.52 25.30 -17.95
C ILE A 219 5.81 26.06 -18.29
N THR A 220 6.95 25.65 -17.74
CA THR A 220 8.24 26.33 -17.96
C THR A 220 9.00 25.87 -19.21
N ARG A 221 8.53 24.80 -19.88
CA ARG A 221 9.04 24.37 -21.19
C ARG A 221 8.19 24.97 -22.30
#